data_AF-A0A2E5WVR3-F1
#
_entry.id   AF-A0A2E5WVR3-F1
#
_cell.length_a   1.000
_cell.length_b   1.000
_cell.length_c   1.000
_cell.angle_alpha   90.00
_cell.angle_beta   90.00
_cell.angle_gamma   90.00
#
_symmetry.space_group_name_H-M   'P 1'
#
loop_
_entity.id
_entity.type
_entity.pdbx_description
1 polymer ?
#
loop_
_entity_poly.entity_id
_entity_poly.type
_entity_poly.pdbx_seq_one_letter_code
_entity_poly.pdbx_strand_id
1 'polypeptide(L)'
;MRPVFLAATIVLAMFSGCFGEDVESVQSTEFTVGAPESVLRGQYFSIEVSSEVDWTMNRSPGFYFMDEYGVLRDDVEMTFAASQTSLTFLVLDSERSDIALTITAGEDVWNATLPLTNSEQYMLVDGRRAYETIDMLTTDYNNRWCASASLHEGGAAYQVAAEKAEEMMWDMGFDHVEITQYPDDPDQLNIVGYNWGRVNPDEYIVIGGHFDIAYMFTPPGGGTNEGSNDDTSGSTVSLEVGQALAQMEFDHTVVAALWACEEEGLLGSLAYVANLPENVSVRTYMNFDMVSLNYPIVPLTEPLIDPLTGDIFEPTKYDWSISIAGASDGNMDRMIGWVGESIDENLAYQPTEGNPIMWQKAESCSSDHCSFFSAGYPTFNFFSPGGDISFWQEWHSPSDTFEFMTAKAGGPEGMASGFNSLTWTALDLFVRVDNAENFHGNWKE
;
A
#
# COMPACT_ATOMS: atom_id res chain seq x y z
N MET A 1 -74.34 32.94 59.55
CA MET A 1 -73.92 32.02 58.46
C MET A 1 -72.90 32.69 57.52
N ARG A 2 -71.85 33.31 58.06
CA ARG A 2 -70.79 33.99 57.29
C ARG A 2 -69.33 33.64 57.69
N PRO A 3 -69.02 32.83 58.73
CA PRO A 3 -67.62 32.45 58.96
C PRO A 3 -67.24 31.08 58.35
N VAL A 4 -68.21 30.27 57.90
CA VAL A 4 -67.93 28.90 57.40
C VAL A 4 -67.46 28.89 55.93
N PHE A 5 -67.82 29.90 55.15
CA PHE A 5 -67.45 29.97 53.73
C PHE A 5 -66.01 30.42 53.49
N LEU A 6 -65.41 31.17 54.41
CA LEU A 6 -64.04 31.68 54.24
C LEU A 6 -62.97 30.64 54.57
N ALA A 7 -63.29 29.68 55.45
CA ALA A 7 -62.39 28.57 55.78
C ALA A 7 -62.30 27.54 54.64
N ALA A 8 -63.37 27.36 53.86
CA ALA A 8 -63.38 26.44 52.73
C ALA A 8 -62.54 26.92 51.54
N THR A 9 -62.41 28.24 51.33
CA THR A 9 -61.62 28.80 50.22
C THR A 9 -60.11 28.70 50.47
N ILE A 10 -59.68 28.75 51.74
CA ILE A 10 -58.24 28.64 52.09
C ILE A 10 -57.74 27.20 51.99
N VAL A 11 -58.59 26.20 52.23
CA VAL A 11 -58.21 24.78 52.09
C VAL A 11 -58.13 24.36 50.62
N LEU A 12 -58.92 24.96 49.72
CA LEU A 12 -58.87 24.66 48.29
C LEU A 12 -57.66 25.28 47.56
N ALA A 13 -57.08 26.36 48.09
CA ALA A 13 -55.85 26.96 47.55
C ALA A 13 -54.57 26.17 47.90
N MET A 14 -54.63 25.24 48.87
CA MET A 14 -53.50 24.35 49.18
C MET A 14 -53.44 23.10 48.28
N PHE A 15 -54.44 22.92 47.40
CA PHE A 15 -54.46 21.85 46.40
C PHE A 15 -54.25 22.35 44.96
N SER A 16 -53.97 23.65 44.74
CA SER A 16 -53.34 24.08 43.49
C SER A 16 -51.85 23.78 43.58
N GLY A 17 -51.52 22.49 43.53
CA GLY A 17 -50.17 22.07 43.21
C GLY A 17 -49.75 22.78 41.93
N CYS A 18 -48.52 23.28 41.90
CA CYS A 18 -47.83 23.58 40.65
C CYS A 18 -48.10 22.40 39.71
N PHE A 19 -48.88 22.63 38.65
CA PHE A 19 -48.58 21.95 37.41
C PHE A 19 -47.14 22.39 37.13
N GLY A 20 -46.20 21.49 37.42
CA GLY A 20 -44.92 21.58 36.74
C GLY A 20 -45.27 21.70 35.27
N GLU A 21 -44.70 22.70 34.61
CA GLU A 21 -44.39 22.50 33.21
C GLU A 21 -43.78 21.10 33.14
N ASP A 22 -44.40 20.21 32.38
CA ASP A 22 -43.67 19.08 31.86
C ASP A 22 -42.49 19.72 31.13
N VAL A 23 -41.38 19.89 31.86
CA VAL A 23 -40.07 19.92 31.26
C VAL A 23 -40.11 18.62 30.50
N GLU A 24 -40.33 18.70 29.19
CA GLU A 24 -40.09 17.56 28.30
C GLU A 24 -38.83 16.95 28.85
N SER A 25 -38.95 15.73 29.37
CA SER A 25 -37.78 14.99 29.81
C SER A 25 -36.85 15.12 28.63
N VAL A 26 -35.73 15.82 28.80
CA VAL A 26 -34.67 15.83 27.81
C VAL A 26 -34.47 14.35 27.56
N GLN A 27 -34.93 13.86 26.41
CA GLN A 27 -34.58 12.52 25.97
C GLN A 27 -33.07 12.60 26.00
N SER A 28 -32.47 11.95 27.00
CA SER A 28 -31.04 11.75 26.97
C SER A 28 -30.82 11.01 25.68
N THR A 29 -30.28 11.70 24.69
CA THR A 29 -29.81 11.10 23.46
C THR A 29 -29.00 9.88 23.89
N GLU A 30 -29.46 8.68 23.52
CA GLU A 30 -28.77 7.42 23.84
C GLU A 30 -27.53 7.30 22.92
N PHE A 31 -26.67 8.32 22.95
CA PHE A 31 -25.41 8.33 22.25
C PHE A 31 -24.38 7.56 23.09
N THR A 32 -23.99 6.39 22.59
CA THR A 32 -22.98 5.56 23.24
C THR A 32 -22.01 5.02 22.21
N VAL A 33 -20.72 5.07 22.53
CA VAL A 33 -19.65 4.49 21.71
C VAL A 33 -18.91 3.43 22.53
N GLY A 34 -18.84 2.21 22.00
CA GLY A 34 -18.06 1.10 22.54
C GLY A 34 -16.76 0.94 21.76
N ALA A 35 -15.64 1.38 22.34
CA ALA A 35 -14.31 1.27 21.75
C ALA A 35 -13.36 0.40 22.61
N PRO A 36 -12.38 -0.28 22.00
CA PRO A 36 -11.38 -1.05 22.74
C PRO A 36 -10.41 -0.13 23.50
N GLU A 37 -9.67 -0.69 24.47
CA GLU A 37 -8.65 0.06 25.21
C GLU A 37 -7.37 0.32 24.40
N SER A 38 -7.11 -0.51 23.39
CA SER A 38 -5.99 -0.41 22.46
C SER A 38 -6.33 -1.14 21.15
N VAL A 39 -5.56 -0.85 20.10
CA VAL A 39 -5.71 -1.51 18.80
C VAL A 39 -4.38 -2.08 18.32
N LEU A 40 -4.45 -3.12 17.51
CA LEU A 40 -3.30 -3.78 16.91
C LEU A 40 -2.93 -3.09 15.60
N ARG A 41 -1.64 -2.91 15.36
CA ARG A 41 -1.13 -2.43 14.07
C ARG A 41 -1.45 -3.43 12.97
N GLY A 42 -1.78 -2.90 11.79
CA GLY A 42 -2.00 -3.66 10.57
C GLY A 42 -3.25 -4.55 10.54
N GLN A 43 -4.24 -4.27 11.40
CA GLN A 43 -5.45 -5.08 11.57
C GLN A 43 -6.72 -4.24 11.41
N TYR A 44 -7.81 -4.91 11.04
CA TYR A 44 -9.15 -4.34 11.06
C TYR A 44 -9.73 -4.35 12.48
N PHE A 45 -10.39 -3.26 12.85
CA PHE A 45 -11.16 -3.12 14.08
C PHE A 45 -12.57 -2.67 13.78
N SER A 46 -13.50 -2.97 14.68
CA SER A 46 -14.85 -2.42 14.64
C SER A 46 -15.24 -1.87 16.00
N ILE A 47 -15.87 -0.70 16.00
CA ILE A 47 -16.44 -0.08 17.19
C ILE A 47 -17.94 0.07 17.03
N GLU A 48 -18.66 -0.09 18.13
CA GLU A 48 -20.12 0.03 18.13
C GLU A 48 -20.52 1.46 18.47
N VAL A 49 -21.39 2.04 17.65
CA VAL A 49 -21.93 3.39 17.80
C VAL A 49 -23.45 3.30 17.85
N SER A 50 -24.07 3.79 18.93
CA SER A 50 -25.51 3.93 19.01
C SER A 50 -25.84 5.42 18.99
N SER A 51 -26.73 5.84 18.10
CA SER A 51 -27.19 7.21 17.97
C SER A 51 -28.62 7.25 17.41
N GLU A 52 -29.45 8.19 17.87
CA GLU A 52 -30.79 8.42 17.33
C GLU A 52 -30.78 9.34 16.09
N VAL A 53 -29.64 9.98 15.82
CA VAL A 53 -29.40 10.88 14.69
C VAL A 53 -28.18 10.44 13.89
N ASP A 54 -28.06 10.93 12.67
CA ASP A 54 -26.86 10.73 11.86
C ASP A 54 -25.64 11.25 12.63
N TRP A 55 -24.54 10.52 12.51
CA TRP A 55 -23.34 10.77 13.29
C TRP A 55 -22.13 10.89 12.37
N THR A 56 -21.21 11.76 12.74
CA THR A 56 -20.02 12.08 11.95
C THR A 56 -18.78 11.65 12.70
N MET A 57 -17.95 10.87 12.01
CA MET A 57 -16.62 10.44 12.45
C MET A 57 -15.56 11.38 11.87
N ASN A 58 -14.57 11.74 12.67
CA ASN A 58 -13.37 12.44 12.26
C ASN A 58 -12.14 11.64 12.71
N ARG A 59 -11.23 11.32 11.77
CA ARG A 59 -10.05 10.50 12.01
C ARG A 59 -8.75 11.31 12.08
N SER A 60 -7.82 10.86 12.92
CA SER A 60 -6.40 11.23 12.77
C SER A 60 -5.72 10.42 11.65
N PRO A 61 -4.51 10.81 11.22
CA PRO A 61 -3.65 9.95 10.41
C PRO A 61 -3.39 8.59 11.09
N GLY A 62 -3.06 7.57 10.28
CA GLY A 62 -2.67 6.23 10.73
C GLY A 62 -3.76 5.14 10.64
N PHE A 63 -4.93 5.46 10.11
CA PHE A 63 -5.98 4.48 9.82
C PHE A 63 -6.96 4.97 8.75
N TYR A 64 -7.66 4.04 8.11
CA TYR A 64 -8.75 4.29 7.17
C TYR A 64 -10.04 3.65 7.68
N PHE A 65 -11.16 4.34 7.56
CA PHE A 65 -12.45 3.70 7.82
C PHE A 65 -12.93 2.99 6.55
N MET A 66 -13.85 2.06 6.74
CA MET A 66 -14.48 1.28 5.69
C MET A 66 -15.94 1.71 5.55
N ASP A 67 -16.38 1.92 4.31
CA ASP A 67 -17.78 2.25 4.01
C ASP A 67 -18.69 1.00 4.04
N GLU A 68 -19.97 1.19 3.75
CA GLU A 68 -20.97 0.12 3.72
C GLU A 68 -20.72 -0.94 2.62
N TYR A 69 -19.89 -0.63 1.64
CA TYR A 69 -19.54 -1.50 0.52
C TYR A 69 -18.23 -2.26 0.73
N GLY A 70 -17.55 -2.03 1.86
CA GLY A 70 -16.25 -2.64 2.15
C GLY A 70 -15.06 -1.85 1.60
N VAL A 71 -15.27 -0.66 1.03
CA VAL A 71 -14.22 0.15 0.43
C VAL A 71 -13.57 1.01 1.51
N LEU A 72 -12.23 1.02 1.55
CA LEU A 72 -11.48 1.93 2.42
C LEU A 72 -11.54 3.35 1.86
N ARG A 73 -11.85 4.32 2.71
CA ARG A 73 -12.05 5.71 2.32
C ARG A 73 -11.01 6.61 2.94
N ASP A 74 -10.48 7.52 2.13
CA ASP A 74 -9.44 8.46 2.53
C ASP A 74 -9.96 9.76 3.17
N ASP A 75 -11.29 9.95 3.27
CA ASP A 75 -11.86 11.12 3.91
C ASP A 75 -11.37 11.27 5.35
N VAL A 76 -11.15 12.51 5.79
CA VAL A 76 -10.86 12.80 7.20
C VAL A 76 -12.15 12.77 8.02
N GLU A 77 -13.28 13.11 7.40
CA GLU A 77 -14.59 13.20 8.03
C GLU A 77 -15.64 12.46 7.21
N MET A 78 -16.41 11.58 7.83
CA MET A 78 -17.54 10.90 7.18
C MET A 78 -18.77 10.87 8.08
N THR A 79 -19.94 11.14 7.49
CA THR A 79 -21.24 11.03 8.15
C THR A 79 -21.90 9.69 7.82
N PHE A 80 -22.37 9.02 8.85
CA PHE A 80 -23.09 7.75 8.78
C PHE A 80 -24.54 7.95 9.24
N ALA A 81 -25.45 7.17 8.66
CA ALA A 81 -26.85 7.20 9.04
C ALA A 81 -27.04 6.68 10.47
N ALA A 82 -28.05 7.18 11.19
CA ALA A 82 -28.43 6.69 12.53
C ALA A 82 -28.66 5.16 12.58
N SER A 83 -29.03 4.55 11.46
CA SER A 83 -29.23 3.10 11.35
C SER A 83 -27.94 2.27 11.35
N GLN A 84 -26.79 2.89 11.07
CA GLN A 84 -25.50 2.21 11.09
C GLN A 84 -24.94 2.22 12.51
N THR A 85 -24.78 1.02 13.06
CA THR A 85 -24.38 0.85 14.47
C THR A 85 -22.94 0.38 14.65
N SER A 86 -22.21 0.15 13.56
CA SER A 86 -20.83 -0.32 13.59
C SER A 86 -19.98 0.48 12.63
N LEU A 87 -18.77 0.85 13.09
CA LEU A 87 -17.73 1.48 12.29
C LEU A 87 -16.55 0.53 12.22
N THR A 88 -16.23 0.06 11.02
CA THR A 88 -15.04 -0.74 10.77
C THR A 88 -13.93 0.15 10.22
N PHE A 89 -12.69 -0.08 10.65
CA PHE A 89 -11.51 0.63 10.15
C PHE A 89 -10.26 -0.24 10.14
N LEU A 90 -9.36 0.02 9.19
CA LEU A 90 -8.03 -0.55 9.08
C LEU A 90 -7.02 0.33 9.79
N VAL A 91 -6.31 -0.22 10.77
CA VAL A 91 -5.17 0.45 11.43
C VAL A 91 -3.90 0.16 10.64
N LEU A 92 -3.15 1.20 10.26
CA LEU A 92 -1.89 1.04 9.52
C LEU A 92 -0.75 0.63 10.47
N ASP A 93 0.23 -0.10 9.96
CA ASP A 93 1.50 -0.32 10.66
C ASP A 93 2.41 0.91 10.54
N SER A 94 2.09 1.92 11.34
CA SER A 94 2.81 3.19 11.41
C SER A 94 3.83 3.21 12.56
N GLU A 95 4.66 4.24 12.65
CA GLU A 95 5.53 4.52 13.81
C GLU A 95 4.82 5.31 14.92
N ARG A 96 3.54 5.60 14.75
CA ARG A 96 2.72 6.34 15.72
C ARG A 96 2.56 5.53 17.01
N SER A 97 2.42 6.21 18.16
CA SER A 97 2.09 5.56 19.43
C SER A 97 0.60 5.27 19.60
N ASP A 98 -0.24 5.99 18.87
CA ASP A 98 -1.69 5.98 19.01
C ASP A 98 -2.37 6.53 17.74
N ILE A 99 -3.66 6.23 17.61
CA ILE A 99 -4.59 6.91 16.70
C ILE A 99 -5.65 7.63 17.52
N ALA A 100 -6.18 8.72 16.99
CA ALA A 100 -7.25 9.48 17.60
C ALA A 100 -8.49 9.51 16.71
N LEU A 101 -9.65 9.46 17.35
CA LEU A 101 -10.93 9.56 16.68
C LEU A 101 -11.93 10.38 17.49
N THR A 102 -12.74 11.13 16.75
CA THR A 102 -13.83 11.94 17.28
C THR A 102 -15.12 11.55 16.59
N ILE A 103 -16.15 11.21 17.36
CA ILE A 103 -17.50 10.93 16.85
C ILE A 103 -18.44 11.99 17.40
N THR A 104 -19.25 12.58 16.52
CA THR A 104 -20.23 13.61 16.85
C THR A 104 -21.62 13.17 16.40
N ALA A 105 -22.63 13.41 17.23
CA ALA A 105 -24.02 13.08 16.94
C ALA A 105 -24.93 14.19 17.47
N GLY A 106 -25.40 15.09 16.60
CA GLY A 106 -26.12 16.29 17.04
C GLY A 106 -25.24 17.20 17.89
N GLU A 107 -25.57 17.36 19.17
CA GLU A 107 -24.77 18.14 20.14
C GLU A 107 -23.77 17.26 20.93
N ASP A 108 -23.86 15.94 20.81
CA ASP A 108 -23.00 15.01 21.54
C ASP A 108 -21.66 14.83 20.84
N VAL A 109 -20.60 14.73 21.64
CA VAL A 109 -19.22 14.54 21.17
C VAL A 109 -18.54 13.46 22.01
N TRP A 110 -17.95 12.47 21.35
CA TRP A 110 -17.11 11.46 21.94
C TRP A 110 -15.72 11.50 21.31
N ASN A 111 -14.68 11.40 22.13
CA ASN A 111 -13.29 11.42 21.69
C ASN A 111 -12.55 10.23 22.31
N ALA A 112 -11.70 9.59 21.52
CA ALA A 112 -10.77 8.58 22.03
C ALA A 112 -9.38 8.73 21.40
N THR A 113 -8.39 8.35 22.19
CA THR A 113 -7.02 8.10 21.75
C THR A 113 -6.72 6.65 22.06
N LEU A 114 -6.53 5.85 21.02
CA LEU A 114 -6.33 4.41 21.10
C LEU A 114 -4.83 4.09 20.92
N PRO A 115 -4.14 3.60 21.95
CA PRO A 115 -2.74 3.17 21.84
C PRO A 115 -2.58 2.05 20.81
N LEU A 116 -1.52 2.13 20.01
CA LEU A 116 -1.13 1.11 19.04
C LEU A 116 -0.24 0.06 19.72
N THR A 117 -0.55 -1.21 19.50
CA THR A 117 0.24 -2.35 19.96
C THR A 117 0.62 -3.26 18.78
N ASN A 118 1.75 -3.94 18.88
CA ASN A 118 2.24 -4.78 17.79
C ASN A 118 1.42 -6.07 17.67
N SER A 119 1.18 -6.52 16.44
CA SER A 119 0.54 -7.80 16.16
C SER A 119 1.56 -8.93 16.12
N GLU A 120 1.30 -10.04 16.83
CA GLU A 120 2.06 -11.29 16.66
C GLU A 120 1.64 -12.04 15.39
N GLN A 121 0.38 -11.90 14.99
CA GLN A 121 -0.19 -12.49 13.77
C GLN A 121 0.21 -11.66 12.54
N TYR A 122 0.17 -12.28 11.35
CA TYR A 122 0.35 -11.54 10.11
C TYR A 122 -0.69 -10.42 9.98
N MET A 123 -0.19 -9.26 9.62
CA MET A 123 -0.98 -8.07 9.29
C MET A 123 -1.60 -8.22 7.90
N LEU A 124 -2.45 -7.24 7.53
CA LEU A 124 -3.05 -7.18 6.20
C LEU A 124 -1.98 -7.24 5.11
N VAL A 125 -0.99 -6.34 5.16
CA VAL A 125 0.29 -6.49 4.46
C VAL A 125 1.39 -6.61 5.52
N ASP A 126 2.36 -7.49 5.31
CA ASP A 126 3.31 -7.90 6.33
C ASP A 126 4.67 -8.25 5.72
N GLY A 127 5.70 -7.50 6.11
CA GLY A 127 7.06 -7.74 5.62
C GLY A 127 7.65 -9.10 5.99
N ARG A 128 7.11 -9.81 7.01
CA ARG A 128 7.53 -11.17 7.34
C ARG A 128 7.08 -12.18 6.27
N ARG A 129 5.85 -12.03 5.77
CA ARG A 129 5.33 -12.85 4.67
C ARG A 129 6.01 -12.51 3.34
N ALA A 130 6.32 -11.24 3.12
CA ALA A 130 7.18 -10.81 2.01
C ALA A 130 8.56 -11.52 2.07
N TYR A 131 9.20 -11.54 3.24
CA TYR A 131 10.49 -12.23 3.43
C TYR A 131 10.41 -13.73 3.10
N GLU A 132 9.34 -14.42 3.52
CA GLU A 132 9.11 -15.83 3.16
C GLU A 132 8.90 -16.01 1.64
N THR A 133 8.26 -15.05 0.99
CA THR A 133 7.97 -15.08 -0.45
C THR A 133 9.24 -14.91 -1.28
N ILE A 134 10.11 -13.95 -0.93
CA ILE A 134 11.39 -13.78 -1.62
C ILE A 134 12.33 -14.97 -1.43
N ASP A 135 12.36 -15.58 -0.23
CA ASP A 135 13.13 -16.81 0.01
C ASP A 135 12.68 -17.92 -0.96
N MET A 136 11.37 -18.16 -1.05
CA MET A 136 10.79 -19.14 -1.97
C MET A 136 11.12 -18.84 -3.44
N LEU A 137 11.00 -17.58 -3.88
CA LEU A 137 11.31 -17.21 -5.27
C LEU A 137 12.80 -17.33 -5.60
N THR A 138 13.69 -16.99 -4.67
CA THR A 138 15.15 -17.05 -4.87
C THR A 138 15.73 -18.46 -4.71
N THR A 139 15.03 -19.35 -4.03
CA THR A 139 15.51 -20.73 -3.79
C THR A 139 14.84 -21.77 -4.71
N ASP A 140 13.51 -21.79 -4.76
CA ASP A 140 12.73 -22.82 -5.45
C ASP A 140 12.39 -22.43 -6.90
N TYR A 141 12.32 -21.13 -7.21
CA TYR A 141 11.88 -20.60 -8.51
C TYR A 141 12.83 -19.56 -9.10
N ASN A 142 14.13 -19.80 -8.99
CA ASN A 142 15.19 -18.92 -9.46
C ASN A 142 15.52 -19.14 -10.96
N ASN A 143 16.55 -18.46 -11.48
CA ASN A 143 16.97 -18.50 -12.89
C ASN A 143 15.86 -18.09 -13.87
N ARG A 144 15.05 -17.10 -13.46
CA ARG A 144 13.94 -16.55 -14.25
C ARG A 144 14.44 -15.60 -15.34
N TRP A 145 15.37 -16.00 -16.17
CA TRP A 145 15.72 -15.20 -17.34
C TRP A 145 14.54 -15.18 -18.31
N CYS A 146 14.40 -14.10 -19.10
CA CYS A 146 13.35 -14.00 -20.11
C CYS A 146 13.20 -15.30 -20.92
N ALA A 147 11.95 -15.74 -21.14
CA ALA A 147 11.60 -17.12 -21.50
C ALA A 147 12.34 -17.68 -22.74
N SER A 148 12.75 -16.82 -23.68
CA SER A 148 13.48 -17.18 -24.90
C SER A 148 15.00 -17.29 -24.74
N ALA A 149 15.57 -16.73 -23.67
CA ALA A 149 17.01 -16.58 -23.48
C ALA A 149 17.65 -17.72 -22.66
N SER A 150 16.88 -18.57 -21.97
CA SER A 150 17.48 -19.44 -20.97
C SER A 150 18.26 -20.64 -21.53
N LEU A 151 19.58 -20.64 -21.25
CA LEU A 151 20.47 -21.79 -21.44
C LEU A 151 20.31 -22.86 -20.35
N HIS A 152 19.71 -22.50 -19.21
CA HIS A 152 19.45 -23.39 -18.08
C HIS A 152 18.08 -24.05 -18.23
N GLU A 153 18.01 -25.37 -18.00
CA GLU A 153 16.78 -26.17 -18.08
C GLU A 153 16.02 -26.10 -19.43
N GLY A 154 16.65 -25.53 -20.46
CA GLY A 154 16.09 -25.40 -21.81
C GLY A 154 14.96 -24.38 -21.95
N GLY A 155 14.94 -23.30 -21.14
CA GLY A 155 13.88 -22.27 -21.20
C GLY A 155 12.82 -22.37 -20.11
N ALA A 156 12.77 -23.49 -19.38
CA ALA A 156 11.61 -23.83 -18.56
C ALA A 156 11.50 -23.09 -17.21
N ALA A 157 12.60 -22.59 -16.65
CA ALA A 157 12.62 -22.03 -15.29
C ALA A 157 11.67 -20.83 -15.14
N TYR A 158 11.69 -19.88 -16.08
CA TYR A 158 10.77 -18.75 -16.09
C TYR A 158 9.31 -19.22 -16.14
N GLN A 159 9.00 -20.14 -17.06
CA GLN A 159 7.64 -20.64 -17.21
C GLN A 159 7.16 -21.36 -15.94
N VAL A 160 8.00 -22.19 -15.31
CA VAL A 160 7.66 -22.88 -14.06
C VAL A 160 7.40 -21.88 -12.93
N ALA A 161 8.22 -20.83 -12.84
CA ALA A 161 8.02 -19.76 -11.88
C ALA A 161 6.74 -18.95 -12.16
N ALA A 162 6.44 -18.68 -13.44
CA ALA A 162 5.23 -17.98 -13.86
C ALA A 162 3.97 -18.79 -13.53
N GLU A 163 3.96 -20.09 -13.81
CA GLU A 163 2.88 -21.02 -13.45
C GLU A 163 2.69 -21.07 -11.92
N LYS A 164 3.78 -20.99 -11.14
CA LYS A 164 3.68 -20.89 -9.68
C LYS A 164 3.07 -19.57 -9.22
N ALA A 165 3.51 -18.46 -9.79
CA ALA A 165 2.98 -17.14 -9.46
C ALA A 165 1.48 -17.03 -9.83
N GLU A 166 1.07 -17.60 -10.96
CA GLU A 166 -0.33 -17.71 -11.36
C GLU A 166 -1.15 -18.51 -10.32
N GLU A 167 -0.67 -19.68 -9.88
CA GLU A 167 -1.31 -20.46 -8.82
C GLU A 167 -1.45 -19.63 -7.52
N MET A 168 -0.40 -18.92 -7.12
CA MET A 168 -0.42 -18.06 -5.94
C MET A 168 -1.47 -16.95 -6.05
N MET A 169 -1.54 -16.25 -7.19
CA MET A 169 -2.53 -15.20 -7.41
C MET A 169 -3.97 -15.75 -7.41
N TRP A 170 -4.21 -16.94 -7.96
CA TRP A 170 -5.53 -17.57 -7.84
C TRP A 170 -5.88 -17.89 -6.38
N ASP A 171 -4.92 -18.42 -5.61
CA ASP A 171 -5.09 -18.72 -4.18
C ASP A 171 -5.29 -17.45 -3.33
N MET A 172 -4.72 -16.31 -3.75
CA MET A 172 -4.94 -14.99 -3.14
C MET A 172 -6.36 -14.48 -3.34
N GLY A 173 -7.12 -14.99 -4.32
CA GLY A 173 -8.52 -14.65 -4.54
C GLY A 173 -8.79 -13.59 -5.60
N PHE A 174 -7.85 -13.32 -6.52
CA PHE A 174 -8.12 -12.48 -7.68
C PHE A 174 -9.29 -13.04 -8.51
N ASP A 175 -10.12 -12.17 -9.07
CA ASP A 175 -11.27 -12.54 -9.91
C ASP A 175 -10.82 -13.22 -11.21
N HIS A 176 -9.66 -12.79 -11.73
CA HIS A 176 -9.03 -13.35 -12.90
C HIS A 176 -7.52 -13.30 -12.77
N VAL A 177 -6.85 -14.35 -13.21
CA VAL A 177 -5.39 -14.38 -13.37
C VAL A 177 -5.07 -14.98 -14.73
N GLU A 178 -4.08 -14.42 -15.40
CA GLU A 178 -3.56 -14.92 -16.67
C GLU A 178 -2.04 -14.83 -16.75
N ILE A 179 -1.45 -15.77 -17.50
CA ILE A 179 -0.13 -15.59 -18.10
C ILE A 179 -0.33 -15.09 -19.53
N THR A 180 0.14 -13.89 -19.84
CA THR A 180 -0.13 -13.25 -21.12
C THR A 180 0.55 -13.99 -22.27
N GLN A 181 -0.16 -14.15 -23.38
CA GLN A 181 0.37 -14.72 -24.61
C GLN A 181 0.01 -13.81 -25.79
N TYR A 182 0.86 -12.83 -26.05
CA TYR A 182 0.67 -11.92 -27.17
C TYR A 182 1.08 -12.61 -28.48
N PRO A 183 0.24 -12.59 -29.54
CA PRO A 183 0.56 -13.26 -30.80
C PRO A 183 1.86 -12.78 -31.47
N ASP A 184 2.16 -11.49 -31.31
CA ASP A 184 3.35 -10.85 -31.88
C ASP A 184 4.57 -10.93 -30.95
N ASP A 185 4.36 -11.30 -29.68
CA ASP A 185 5.36 -11.30 -28.61
C ASP A 185 5.22 -12.55 -27.70
N PRO A 186 5.40 -13.77 -28.24
CA PRO A 186 5.04 -15.01 -27.55
C PRO A 186 5.94 -15.36 -26.34
N ASP A 187 7.08 -14.69 -26.21
CA ASP A 187 8.06 -14.94 -25.15
C ASP A 187 7.88 -14.00 -23.94
N GLN A 188 6.95 -13.03 -24.01
CA GLN A 188 6.66 -12.06 -22.95
C GLN A 188 5.50 -12.54 -22.08
N LEU A 189 5.83 -13.47 -21.19
CA LEU A 189 4.88 -14.16 -20.32
C LEU A 189 4.63 -13.38 -19.02
N ASN A 190 3.99 -12.21 -19.10
CA ASN A 190 3.59 -11.47 -17.89
C ASN A 190 2.58 -12.29 -17.08
N ILE A 191 2.63 -12.20 -15.77
CA ILE A 191 1.64 -12.79 -14.86
C ILE A 191 0.79 -11.65 -14.32
N VAL A 192 -0.51 -11.66 -14.59
CA VAL A 192 -1.39 -10.54 -14.27
C VAL A 192 -2.65 -11.04 -13.56
N GLY A 193 -2.87 -10.54 -12.34
CA GLY A 193 -4.09 -10.74 -11.55
C GLY A 193 -4.98 -9.49 -11.56
N TYR A 194 -6.28 -9.70 -11.69
CA TYR A 194 -7.30 -8.65 -11.75
C TYR A 194 -8.37 -8.86 -10.68
N ASN A 195 -8.79 -7.77 -10.03
CA ASN A 195 -9.98 -7.72 -9.17
C ASN A 195 -10.84 -6.55 -9.67
N TRP A 196 -12.09 -6.82 -10.06
CA TRP A 196 -12.89 -5.85 -10.83
C TRP A 196 -13.46 -4.74 -9.95
N GLY A 197 -13.26 -3.49 -10.37
CA GLY A 197 -13.74 -2.32 -9.65
C GLY A 197 -15.27 -2.24 -9.59
N ARG A 198 -15.79 -1.79 -8.45
CA ARG A 198 -17.24 -1.72 -8.20
C ARG A 198 -17.95 -0.64 -8.99
N VAL A 199 -17.28 0.50 -9.20
CA VAL A 199 -17.88 1.72 -9.77
C VAL A 199 -17.33 2.00 -11.16
N ASN A 200 -16.01 1.91 -11.32
CA ASN A 200 -15.28 2.24 -12.54
C ASN A 200 -14.42 1.03 -12.98
N PRO A 201 -15.03 -0.07 -13.44
CA PRO A 201 -14.30 -1.30 -13.79
C PRO A 201 -13.35 -1.14 -14.98
N ASP A 202 -13.49 -0.09 -15.80
CA ASP A 202 -12.63 0.20 -16.95
C ASP A 202 -11.45 1.14 -16.59
N GLU A 203 -11.31 1.54 -15.34
CA GLU A 203 -10.20 2.36 -14.85
C GLU A 203 -9.32 1.52 -13.92
N TYR A 204 -8.06 1.33 -14.28
CA TYR A 204 -7.16 0.37 -13.64
C TYR A 204 -6.15 1.08 -12.74
N ILE A 205 -5.93 0.53 -11.54
CA ILE A 205 -4.83 0.90 -10.64
C ILE A 205 -3.88 -0.30 -10.63
N VAL A 206 -2.69 -0.11 -11.21
CA VAL A 206 -1.75 -1.20 -11.46
C VAL A 206 -0.62 -1.15 -10.44
N ILE A 207 -0.23 -2.30 -9.89
CA ILE A 207 1.00 -2.49 -9.10
C ILE A 207 1.86 -3.56 -9.75
N GLY A 208 3.18 -3.45 -9.67
CA GLY A 208 4.06 -4.44 -10.28
C GLY A 208 5.55 -4.22 -10.04
N GLY A 209 6.29 -5.27 -10.32
CA GLY A 209 7.75 -5.31 -10.47
C GLY A 209 8.08 -6.35 -11.54
N HIS A 210 9.31 -6.34 -12.05
CA HIS A 210 9.65 -7.33 -13.07
C HIS A 210 9.98 -8.67 -12.43
N PHE A 211 9.58 -9.73 -13.12
CA PHE A 211 9.71 -11.11 -12.65
C PHE A 211 10.98 -11.75 -13.15
N ASP A 212 11.43 -11.32 -14.33
CA ASP A 212 12.70 -11.76 -14.87
C ASP A 212 13.87 -11.22 -14.06
N ILE A 213 15.02 -11.83 -14.26
CA ILE A 213 16.28 -11.41 -13.66
C ILE A 213 17.33 -11.32 -14.76
N ALA A 214 18.38 -10.51 -14.55
CA ALA A 214 19.47 -10.33 -15.50
C ALA A 214 20.04 -11.65 -16.06
N TYR A 215 19.94 -11.81 -17.38
CA TYR A 215 20.52 -12.97 -18.07
C TYR A 215 22.05 -13.07 -17.89
N MET A 216 22.59 -14.28 -18.00
CA MET A 216 24.03 -14.50 -18.00
C MET A 216 24.72 -13.65 -19.08
N PHE A 217 25.81 -12.97 -18.71
CA PHE A 217 26.55 -12.00 -19.54
C PHE A 217 25.90 -10.62 -19.71
N THR A 218 24.79 -10.32 -19.03
CA THR A 218 24.26 -8.96 -18.96
C THR A 218 25.24 -8.06 -18.17
N PRO A 219 25.76 -6.97 -18.77
CA PRO A 219 26.58 -6.00 -18.05
C PRO A 219 25.76 -5.29 -16.95
N PRO A 220 26.37 -4.80 -15.86
CA PRO A 220 27.81 -4.77 -15.61
C PRO A 220 28.38 -6.03 -14.94
N GLY A 221 27.56 -6.77 -14.17
CA GLY A 221 28.03 -7.86 -13.30
C GLY A 221 28.10 -9.25 -13.92
N GLY A 222 27.49 -9.46 -15.10
CA GLY A 222 27.52 -10.74 -15.82
C GLY A 222 26.31 -11.64 -15.60
N GLY A 223 25.20 -11.09 -15.10
CA GLY A 223 23.92 -11.78 -14.88
C GLY A 223 23.72 -12.27 -13.46
N THR A 224 22.48 -12.64 -13.15
CA THR A 224 22.03 -13.12 -11.84
C THR A 224 21.46 -14.54 -11.96
N ASN A 225 21.44 -15.28 -10.84
CA ASN A 225 20.69 -16.54 -10.73
C ASN A 225 19.48 -16.38 -9.81
N GLU A 226 19.63 -15.61 -8.73
CA GLU A 226 18.56 -15.35 -7.78
C GLU A 226 17.90 -14.00 -8.07
N GLY A 227 18.69 -12.95 -8.34
CA GLY A 227 18.17 -11.60 -8.59
C GLY A 227 17.43 -11.09 -7.37
N SER A 228 18.01 -11.28 -6.17
CA SER A 228 17.30 -11.05 -4.92
C SER A 228 16.83 -9.61 -4.80
N ASN A 229 17.70 -8.64 -5.04
CA ASN A 229 17.31 -7.25 -5.12
C ASN A 229 16.66 -6.96 -6.48
N ASP A 230 17.24 -7.46 -7.56
CA ASP A 230 16.93 -7.11 -8.95
C ASP A 230 16.39 -8.31 -9.76
N ASP A 231 15.07 -8.51 -9.86
CA ASP A 231 14.01 -7.82 -9.11
C ASP A 231 13.03 -8.77 -8.42
N THR A 232 13.57 -9.84 -7.82
CA THR A 232 12.74 -10.69 -6.95
C THR A 232 12.09 -9.88 -5.83
N SER A 233 12.74 -8.80 -5.38
CA SER A 233 12.22 -7.93 -4.33
C SER A 233 11.00 -7.10 -4.77
N GLY A 234 11.00 -6.50 -5.95
CA GLY A 234 9.85 -5.77 -6.48
C GLY A 234 8.68 -6.70 -6.81
N SER A 235 8.97 -7.84 -7.42
CA SER A 235 8.01 -8.95 -7.57
C SER A 235 7.39 -9.39 -6.24
N THR A 236 8.21 -9.48 -5.19
CA THR A 236 7.75 -9.84 -3.83
C THR A 236 6.81 -8.78 -3.25
N VAL A 237 7.13 -7.48 -3.41
CA VAL A 237 6.25 -6.41 -2.96
C VAL A 237 4.93 -6.41 -3.74
N SER A 238 4.97 -6.63 -5.06
CA SER A 238 3.77 -6.77 -5.89
C SER A 238 2.87 -7.90 -5.40
N LEU A 239 3.42 -9.08 -5.12
CA LEU A 239 2.67 -10.22 -4.58
C LEU A 239 2.13 -9.96 -3.17
N GLU A 240 2.92 -9.36 -2.28
CA GLU A 240 2.53 -9.09 -0.89
C GLU A 240 1.44 -8.03 -0.80
N VAL A 241 1.50 -6.97 -1.61
CA VAL A 241 0.41 -5.99 -1.67
C VAL A 241 -0.79 -6.60 -2.40
N GLY A 242 -0.54 -7.31 -3.50
CA GLY A 242 -1.57 -8.00 -4.29
C GLY A 242 -2.42 -8.96 -3.47
N GLN A 243 -1.83 -9.70 -2.52
CA GLN A 243 -2.59 -10.62 -1.65
C GLN A 243 -3.62 -9.88 -0.78
N ALA A 244 -3.31 -8.66 -0.35
CA ALA A 244 -4.26 -7.84 0.41
C ALA A 244 -5.33 -7.28 -0.51
N LEU A 245 -4.93 -6.72 -1.66
CA LEU A 245 -5.86 -6.09 -2.60
C LEU A 245 -6.85 -7.10 -3.23
N ALA A 246 -6.45 -8.36 -3.41
CA ALA A 246 -7.31 -9.43 -3.89
C ALA A 246 -8.48 -9.76 -2.94
N GLN A 247 -8.38 -9.37 -1.66
CA GLN A 247 -9.39 -9.63 -0.62
C GLN A 247 -10.15 -8.36 -0.21
N MET A 248 -9.89 -7.24 -0.87
CA MET A 248 -10.47 -5.93 -0.58
C MET A 248 -11.39 -5.46 -1.71
N GLU A 249 -12.24 -4.49 -1.38
CA GLU A 249 -13.19 -3.88 -2.30
C GLU A 249 -12.69 -2.48 -2.69
N PHE A 250 -12.81 -2.13 -3.97
CA PHE A 250 -12.34 -0.85 -4.52
C PHE A 250 -13.33 -0.28 -5.54
N ASP A 251 -13.33 1.04 -5.71
CA ASP A 251 -14.15 1.68 -6.74
C ASP A 251 -13.61 1.40 -8.15
N HIS A 252 -12.30 1.24 -8.29
CA HIS A 252 -11.58 0.99 -9.54
C HIS A 252 -11.02 -0.43 -9.61
N THR A 253 -10.69 -0.90 -10.82
CA THR A 253 -10.12 -2.24 -11.01
C THR A 253 -8.69 -2.29 -10.50
N VAL A 254 -8.40 -3.30 -9.67
CA VAL A 254 -7.05 -3.61 -9.21
C VAL A 254 -6.37 -4.48 -10.24
N VAL A 255 -5.10 -4.17 -10.54
CA VAL A 255 -4.23 -5.05 -11.31
C VAL A 255 -2.93 -5.25 -10.55
N ALA A 256 -2.57 -6.49 -10.26
CA ALA A 256 -1.25 -6.87 -9.76
C ALA A 256 -0.51 -7.64 -10.84
N ALA A 257 0.68 -7.16 -11.21
CA ALA A 257 1.44 -7.71 -12.32
C ALA A 257 2.86 -8.09 -11.92
N LEU A 258 3.39 -9.08 -12.63
CA LEU A 258 4.80 -9.47 -12.65
C LEU A 258 5.24 -9.45 -14.11
N TRP A 259 6.13 -8.53 -14.46
CA TRP A 259 6.49 -8.26 -15.86
C TRP A 259 7.55 -9.21 -16.37
N ALA A 260 7.47 -9.55 -17.65
CA ALA A 260 8.46 -10.36 -18.33
C ALA A 260 9.47 -9.48 -19.07
N CYS A 261 10.73 -9.87 -19.03
CA CYS A 261 11.78 -9.37 -19.92
C CYS A 261 11.99 -7.85 -19.81
N GLU A 262 12.00 -7.32 -18.59
CA GLU A 262 12.41 -5.94 -18.30
C GLU A 262 13.87 -5.74 -18.73
N GLU A 263 14.71 -6.73 -18.42
CA GLU A 263 16.16 -6.69 -18.58
C GLU A 263 16.62 -6.66 -20.05
N GLU A 264 15.75 -7.12 -20.95
CA GLU A 264 15.93 -7.05 -22.40
C GLU A 264 15.30 -5.81 -23.04
N GLY A 265 14.80 -4.87 -22.23
CA GLY A 265 14.30 -3.58 -22.66
C GLY A 265 12.78 -3.40 -22.48
N LEU A 266 12.27 -3.70 -21.29
CA LEU A 266 10.88 -3.42 -20.86
C LEU A 266 9.82 -4.18 -21.67
N LEU A 267 10.17 -5.33 -22.24
CA LEU A 267 9.38 -5.93 -23.31
C LEU A 267 7.96 -6.29 -22.84
N GLY A 268 7.84 -6.93 -21.68
CA GLY A 268 6.55 -7.38 -21.14
C GLY A 268 5.62 -6.23 -20.75
N SER A 269 6.12 -5.20 -20.07
CA SER A 269 5.31 -4.03 -19.71
C SER A 269 4.92 -3.20 -20.94
N LEU A 270 5.81 -3.07 -21.94
CA LEU A 270 5.49 -2.45 -23.22
C LEU A 270 4.37 -3.18 -23.94
N ALA A 271 4.41 -4.51 -24.00
CA ALA A 271 3.35 -5.28 -24.64
C ALA A 271 2.04 -5.23 -23.87
N TYR A 272 2.07 -5.22 -22.53
CA TYR A 272 0.85 -5.02 -21.74
C TYR A 272 0.20 -3.68 -22.04
N VAL A 273 0.96 -2.58 -21.99
CA VAL A 273 0.45 -1.24 -22.29
C VAL A 273 -0.07 -1.15 -23.73
N ALA A 274 0.60 -1.78 -24.69
CA ALA A 274 0.19 -1.79 -26.10
C ALA A 274 -1.08 -2.63 -26.36
N ASN A 275 -1.39 -3.59 -25.50
CA ASN A 275 -2.54 -4.50 -25.64
C ASN A 275 -3.68 -4.20 -24.65
N LEU A 276 -3.62 -3.10 -23.89
CA LEU A 276 -4.74 -2.64 -23.08
C LEU A 276 -6.01 -2.49 -23.95
N PRO A 277 -7.19 -2.95 -23.48
CA PRO A 277 -8.44 -2.76 -24.23
C PRO A 277 -8.71 -1.28 -24.51
N GLU A 278 -9.31 -0.97 -25.67
CA GLU A 278 -9.53 0.43 -26.10
C GLU A 278 -10.34 1.29 -25.12
N ASN A 279 -11.21 0.68 -24.30
CA ASN A 279 -12.04 1.36 -23.30
C ASN A 279 -11.38 1.43 -21.92
N VAL A 280 -10.27 0.74 -21.71
CA VAL A 280 -9.56 0.71 -20.44
C VAL A 280 -8.57 1.86 -20.36
N SER A 281 -8.47 2.47 -19.19
CA SER A 281 -7.44 3.46 -18.89
C SER A 281 -6.75 3.16 -17.58
N VAL A 282 -5.46 3.53 -17.46
CA VAL A 282 -4.70 3.35 -16.23
C VAL A 282 -4.70 4.67 -15.45
N ARG A 283 -5.19 4.62 -14.21
CA ARG A 283 -5.18 5.74 -13.27
C ARG A 283 -3.80 5.99 -12.69
N THR A 284 -3.11 4.91 -12.33
CA THR A 284 -1.70 4.96 -11.94
C THR A 284 -1.06 3.59 -12.10
N TYR A 285 0.27 3.57 -12.21
CA TYR A 285 1.07 2.37 -12.02
C TYR A 285 2.09 2.58 -10.89
N MET A 286 2.15 1.65 -9.93
CA MET A 286 3.19 1.61 -8.90
C MET A 286 4.21 0.54 -9.25
N ASN A 287 5.41 1.00 -9.63
CA ASN A 287 6.54 0.15 -9.96
C ASN A 287 7.41 -0.06 -8.73
N PHE A 288 7.77 -1.30 -8.46
CA PHE A 288 8.74 -1.69 -7.46
C PHE A 288 9.91 -2.32 -8.19
N ASP A 289 11.09 -1.75 -8.04
CA ASP A 289 12.31 -2.24 -8.68
C ASP A 289 13.50 -2.01 -7.74
N MET A 290 14.25 -3.06 -7.44
CA MET A 290 15.37 -3.04 -6.50
C MET A 290 14.97 -2.45 -5.14
N VAL A 291 14.18 -3.18 -4.36
CA VAL A 291 13.56 -2.69 -3.13
C VAL A 291 13.92 -3.50 -1.86
N SER A 292 14.92 -4.38 -1.91
CA SER A 292 15.33 -5.20 -0.75
C SER A 292 15.94 -4.42 0.41
N LEU A 293 16.62 -3.30 0.13
CA LEU A 293 17.47 -2.60 1.10
C LEU A 293 16.99 -1.17 1.32
N ASN A 294 15.92 -1.02 2.10
CA ASN A 294 15.23 0.27 2.31
C ASN A 294 14.94 0.54 3.81
N TYR A 295 14.22 1.63 4.11
CA TYR A 295 13.82 2.02 5.46
C TYR A 295 13.04 0.92 6.21
N PRO A 296 13.32 0.62 7.50
CA PRO A 296 14.24 1.29 8.42
C PRO A 296 15.60 0.58 8.59
N ILE A 297 16.03 -0.23 7.60
CA ILE A 297 17.27 -1.02 7.70
C ILE A 297 18.45 -0.11 7.99
N VAL A 298 19.16 -0.34 9.09
CA VAL A 298 20.36 0.47 9.40
C VAL A 298 21.52 -0.01 8.54
N PRO A 299 22.08 0.82 7.65
CA PRO A 299 23.18 0.38 6.81
C PRO A 299 24.47 0.15 7.61
N LEU A 300 25.38 -0.62 7.03
CA LEU A 300 26.71 -0.82 7.61
C LEU A 300 27.51 0.51 7.55
N THR A 301 28.01 0.95 8.71
CA THR A 301 28.63 2.27 8.86
C THR A 301 30.14 2.33 8.61
N GLU A 302 30.79 1.19 8.36
CA GLU A 302 32.24 1.13 8.15
C GLU A 302 32.60 1.41 6.68
N PRO A 303 33.44 2.42 6.38
CA PRO A 303 33.81 2.76 5.02
C PRO A 303 34.62 1.63 4.36
N LEU A 304 34.26 1.30 3.12
CA LEU A 304 34.98 0.34 2.30
C LEU A 304 36.08 1.06 1.52
N ILE A 305 37.30 0.52 1.57
CA ILE A 305 38.42 0.99 0.78
C ILE A 305 38.58 0.03 -0.39
N ASP A 306 38.43 0.53 -1.62
CA ASP A 306 38.69 -0.26 -2.82
C ASP A 306 40.16 -0.72 -2.84
N PRO A 307 40.45 -2.03 -2.82
CA PRO A 307 41.81 -2.54 -2.78
C PRO A 307 42.58 -2.38 -4.12
N LEU A 308 41.88 -2.06 -5.22
CA LEU A 308 42.42 -1.86 -6.57
C LEU A 308 42.56 -0.37 -6.92
N THR A 309 41.61 0.49 -6.54
CA THR A 309 41.62 1.94 -6.88
C THR A 309 42.07 2.82 -5.72
N GLY A 310 41.92 2.38 -4.47
CA GLY A 310 42.21 3.18 -3.27
C GLY A 310 41.14 4.22 -2.95
N ASP A 311 39.98 4.17 -3.62
CA ASP A 311 38.85 5.05 -3.32
C ASP A 311 38.26 4.71 -1.94
N ILE A 312 37.91 5.76 -1.20
CA ILE A 312 37.20 5.64 0.08
C ILE A 312 35.73 5.82 -0.23
N PHE A 313 34.95 4.77 -0.03
CA PHE A 313 33.51 4.85 -0.15
C PHE A 313 32.90 5.00 1.24
N GLU A 314 32.13 6.09 1.42
CA GLU A 314 31.42 6.42 2.66
C GLU A 314 30.41 5.32 3.04
N PRO A 315 29.96 5.24 4.32
CA PRO A 315 28.94 4.30 4.74
C PRO A 315 27.76 4.27 3.77
N THR A 316 27.44 3.08 3.24
CA THR A 316 26.36 2.86 2.26
C THR A 316 25.09 3.50 2.80
N LYS A 317 24.55 4.53 2.16
CA LYS A 317 23.20 4.98 2.50
C LYS A 317 22.25 4.00 1.85
N TYR A 318 21.28 3.48 2.59
CA TYR A 318 20.18 2.74 1.97
C TYR A 318 19.09 3.76 1.70
N ASP A 319 19.21 4.44 0.58
CA ASP A 319 18.22 5.43 0.16
C ASP A 319 17.04 4.73 -0.49
N TRP A 320 15.84 5.18 -0.13
CA TRP A 320 14.61 4.78 -0.77
C TRP A 320 14.02 6.01 -1.46
N SER A 321 13.86 5.91 -2.78
CA SER A 321 13.29 6.95 -3.59
C SER A 321 11.92 6.55 -4.16
N ILE A 322 11.01 7.54 -4.27
CA ILE A 322 9.74 7.43 -4.98
C ILE A 322 9.71 8.51 -6.06
N SER A 323 9.87 8.10 -7.32
CA SER A 323 9.83 9.02 -8.47
C SER A 323 8.44 9.07 -9.10
N ILE A 324 7.96 10.27 -9.41
CA ILE A 324 6.63 10.52 -9.99
C ILE A 324 6.77 11.03 -11.43
N ALA A 325 5.97 10.46 -12.33
CA ALA A 325 5.94 10.80 -13.75
C ALA A 325 4.55 10.57 -14.37
N GLY A 326 4.38 10.97 -15.64
CA GLY A 326 3.27 10.51 -16.49
C GLY A 326 1.92 11.18 -16.26
N ALA A 327 1.84 12.17 -15.38
CA ALA A 327 0.64 12.99 -15.15
C ALA A 327 0.92 14.46 -15.48
N SER A 328 -0.13 15.29 -15.41
CA SER A 328 0.03 16.72 -15.57
C SER A 328 0.72 17.34 -14.36
N ASP A 329 1.26 18.55 -14.50
CA ASP A 329 1.98 19.20 -13.39
C ASP A 329 1.14 19.26 -12.10
N GLY A 330 -0.17 19.55 -12.22
CA GLY A 330 -1.10 19.61 -11.10
C GLY A 330 -1.38 18.23 -10.48
N ASN A 331 -1.55 17.19 -11.29
CA ASN A 331 -1.71 15.83 -10.77
C ASN A 331 -0.40 15.30 -10.16
N MET A 332 0.76 15.64 -10.72
CA MET A 332 2.04 15.31 -10.12
C MET A 332 2.28 16.06 -8.80
N ASP A 333 1.84 17.31 -8.66
CA ASP A 333 1.88 18.03 -7.37
C ASP A 333 1.00 17.33 -6.32
N ARG A 334 -0.19 16.87 -6.73
CA ARG A 334 -1.09 16.09 -5.88
C ARG A 334 -0.45 14.77 -5.44
N MET A 335 0.19 14.05 -6.37
CA MET A 335 0.90 12.80 -6.08
C MET A 335 2.07 13.00 -5.11
N ILE A 336 2.86 14.08 -5.27
CA ILE A 336 3.93 14.44 -4.33
C ILE A 336 3.36 14.70 -2.93
N GLY A 337 2.23 15.40 -2.86
CA GLY A 337 1.50 15.63 -1.61
C GLY A 337 1.09 14.31 -0.94
N TRP A 338 0.52 13.38 -1.70
CA TRP A 338 0.15 12.06 -1.20
C TRP A 338 1.33 11.26 -0.66
N VAL A 339 2.48 11.26 -1.34
CA VAL A 339 3.67 10.58 -0.82
C VAL A 339 4.12 11.19 0.50
N GLY A 340 4.16 12.53 0.59
CA GLY A 340 4.50 13.22 1.84
C GLY A 340 3.52 12.88 2.97
N GLU A 341 2.21 12.93 2.72
CA GLU A 341 1.21 12.56 3.72
C GLU A 341 1.30 11.07 4.13
N SER A 342 1.63 10.18 3.19
CA SER A 342 1.80 8.75 3.46
C SER A 342 2.97 8.53 4.42
N ILE A 343 4.14 9.08 4.09
CA ILE A 343 5.39 8.88 4.83
C ILE A 343 5.40 9.66 6.15
N ASP A 344 5.12 10.97 6.12
CA ASP A 344 5.31 11.87 7.26
C ASP A 344 4.14 11.84 8.25
N GLU A 345 2.91 11.61 7.78
CA GLU A 345 1.71 11.73 8.62
C GLU A 345 1.07 10.38 8.96
N ASN A 346 0.68 9.61 7.94
CA ASN A 346 -0.03 8.34 8.13
C ASN A 346 0.88 7.28 8.74
N LEU A 347 2.02 7.02 8.11
CA LEU A 347 3.01 6.04 8.57
C LEU A 347 3.97 6.65 9.59
N ALA A 348 4.13 7.97 9.57
CA ALA A 348 4.94 8.74 10.51
C ALA A 348 6.41 8.28 10.60
N TYR A 349 6.97 7.81 9.49
CA TYR A 349 8.35 7.34 9.42
C TYR A 349 9.34 8.44 9.80
N GLN A 350 10.42 8.05 10.46
CA GLN A 350 11.49 8.93 10.91
C GLN A 350 12.81 8.61 10.20
N PRO A 351 12.90 8.87 8.87
CA PRO A 351 14.11 8.61 8.11
C PRO A 351 15.32 9.31 8.70
N THR A 352 16.48 8.68 8.57
CA THR A 352 17.75 9.21 9.07
C THR A 352 18.64 9.63 7.91
N GLU A 353 19.73 10.37 8.18
CA GLU A 353 20.69 10.71 7.13
C GLU A 353 21.33 9.47 6.47
N GLY A 354 21.41 8.35 7.19
CA GLY A 354 21.93 7.08 6.69
C GLY A 354 20.91 6.22 5.96
N ASN A 355 19.61 6.41 6.23
CA ASN A 355 18.52 5.73 5.53
C ASN A 355 17.43 6.76 5.20
N PRO A 356 17.68 7.61 4.19
CA PRO A 356 16.74 8.65 3.80
C PRO A 356 15.62 8.07 2.92
N ILE A 357 14.41 8.62 3.09
CA ILE A 357 13.31 8.43 2.16
C ILE A 357 13.15 9.72 1.36
N MET A 358 13.15 9.63 0.04
CA MET A 358 13.14 10.75 -0.88
C MET A 358 12.01 10.60 -1.90
N TRP A 359 11.40 11.70 -2.33
CA TRP A 359 10.43 11.67 -3.42
C TRP A 359 10.54 12.90 -4.29
N GLN A 360 10.34 12.72 -5.60
CA GLN A 360 10.56 13.76 -6.59
C GLN A 360 9.73 13.52 -7.86
N LYS A 361 9.51 14.59 -8.63
CA LYS A 361 9.06 14.44 -10.02
C LYS A 361 10.28 14.13 -10.88
N ALA A 362 10.31 12.96 -11.50
CA ALA A 362 11.41 12.53 -12.34
C ALA A 362 10.91 11.56 -13.41
N GLU A 363 11.14 11.92 -14.67
CA GLU A 363 10.88 11.08 -15.84
C GLU A 363 12.16 10.35 -16.23
N SER A 364 12.55 9.36 -15.43
CA SER A 364 13.62 8.42 -15.78
C SER A 364 13.02 7.18 -16.42
N CYS A 365 13.62 6.68 -17.50
CA CYS A 365 13.26 5.36 -18.02
C CYS A 365 14.24 4.31 -17.49
N SER A 366 14.14 4.02 -16.20
CA SER A 366 15.02 3.05 -15.53
C SER A 366 14.38 1.69 -15.29
N SER A 367 13.06 1.54 -15.50
CA SER A 367 12.29 0.32 -15.22
C SER A 367 10.92 0.37 -15.92
N ASP A 368 10.04 -0.60 -15.67
CA ASP A 368 8.73 -0.79 -16.33
C ASP A 368 7.79 0.42 -16.23
N HIS A 369 7.95 1.29 -15.22
CA HIS A 369 7.17 2.54 -15.16
C HIS A 369 7.33 3.40 -16.41
N CYS A 370 8.45 3.28 -17.13
CA CYS A 370 8.68 3.92 -18.41
C CYS A 370 7.60 3.58 -19.45
N SER A 371 7.19 2.31 -19.52
CA SER A 371 6.17 1.85 -20.45
C SER A 371 4.83 2.56 -20.22
N PHE A 372 4.48 2.78 -18.96
CA PHE A 372 3.24 3.45 -18.56
C PHE A 372 3.31 4.97 -18.71
N PHE A 373 4.35 5.63 -18.18
CA PHE A 373 4.43 7.09 -18.24
C PHE A 373 4.68 7.59 -19.67
N SER A 374 5.37 6.83 -20.51
CA SER A 374 5.53 7.14 -21.95
C SER A 374 4.19 7.08 -22.71
N ALA A 375 3.24 6.29 -22.23
CA ALA A 375 1.86 6.27 -22.71
C ALA A 375 0.98 7.37 -22.04
N GLY A 376 1.57 8.19 -21.18
CA GLY A 376 0.89 9.28 -20.47
C GLY A 376 0.07 8.82 -19.28
N TYR A 377 0.37 7.67 -18.68
CA TYR A 377 -0.25 7.22 -17.43
C TYR A 377 0.57 7.65 -16.20
N PRO A 378 -0.05 8.11 -15.11
CA PRO A 378 0.67 8.47 -13.89
C PRO A 378 1.43 7.27 -13.31
N THR A 379 2.63 7.51 -12.76
CA THR A 379 3.42 6.44 -12.15
C THR A 379 4.06 6.85 -10.83
N PHE A 380 4.17 5.91 -9.90
CA PHE A 380 5.07 5.95 -8.75
C PHE A 380 6.15 4.89 -8.96
N ASN A 381 7.42 5.28 -9.00
CA ASN A 381 8.54 4.36 -9.11
C ASN A 381 9.30 4.28 -7.78
N PHE A 382 9.14 3.17 -7.06
CA PHE A 382 9.83 2.86 -5.83
C PHE A 382 11.17 2.21 -6.16
N PHE A 383 12.25 2.80 -5.70
CA PHE A 383 13.60 2.35 -6.00
C PHE A 383 14.51 2.49 -4.79
N SER A 384 15.17 1.41 -4.39
CA SER A 384 16.04 1.36 -3.21
C SER A 384 17.21 0.38 -3.39
N PRO A 385 18.25 0.78 -4.14
CA PRO A 385 19.31 -0.14 -4.57
C PRO A 385 20.31 -0.50 -3.45
N GLY A 386 20.07 -0.05 -2.21
CA GLY A 386 21.01 -0.17 -1.09
C GLY A 386 22.19 0.82 -1.16
N GLY A 387 22.03 1.93 -1.89
CA GLY A 387 23.03 2.96 -2.11
C GLY A 387 24.04 2.66 -3.22
N ASP A 388 24.81 3.67 -3.62
CA ASP A 388 25.69 3.62 -4.79
C ASP A 388 26.61 2.39 -4.84
N ILE A 389 27.26 2.01 -3.73
CA ILE A 389 28.15 0.84 -3.71
C ILE A 389 27.35 -0.44 -3.92
N SER A 390 26.23 -0.57 -3.20
CA SER A 390 25.34 -1.74 -3.28
C SER A 390 24.56 -1.81 -4.59
N PHE A 391 24.51 -0.71 -5.33
CA PHE A 391 23.97 -0.73 -6.67
C PHE A 391 25.01 -1.35 -7.60
N TRP A 392 26.20 -0.77 -7.71
CA TRP A 392 27.15 -1.19 -8.74
C TRP A 392 27.81 -2.56 -8.51
N GLN A 393 27.86 -3.04 -7.26
CA GLN A 393 28.43 -4.35 -6.96
C GLN A 393 27.42 -5.48 -7.25
N GLU A 394 26.13 -5.23 -7.12
CA GLU A 394 25.08 -6.25 -7.16
C GLU A 394 24.19 -6.16 -8.40
N TRP A 395 24.12 -4.99 -9.04
CA TRP A 395 23.37 -4.80 -10.28
C TRP A 395 23.87 -5.74 -11.38
N HIS A 396 22.97 -6.61 -11.84
CA HIS A 396 23.24 -7.70 -12.78
C HIS A 396 24.44 -8.57 -12.40
N SER A 397 24.66 -8.82 -11.10
CA SER A 397 25.85 -9.50 -10.60
C SER A 397 25.51 -10.83 -9.92
N PRO A 398 26.37 -11.87 -10.03
CA PRO A 398 26.19 -13.13 -9.30
C PRO A 398 26.17 -13.00 -7.78
N SER A 399 26.53 -11.84 -7.22
CA SER A 399 26.43 -11.55 -5.79
C SER A 399 25.05 -11.06 -5.35
N ASP A 400 24.12 -10.81 -6.28
CA ASP A 400 22.73 -10.50 -5.94
C ASP A 400 21.97 -11.77 -5.52
N THR A 401 22.28 -12.22 -4.31
CA THR A 401 21.72 -13.42 -3.69
C THR A 401 20.93 -13.07 -2.44
N PHE A 402 19.97 -13.92 -2.10
CA PHE A 402 19.11 -13.79 -0.94
C PHE A 402 19.91 -13.80 0.37
N GLU A 403 20.91 -14.70 0.48
CA GLU A 403 21.81 -14.75 1.64
C GLU A 403 22.52 -13.41 1.83
N PHE A 404 22.98 -12.80 0.73
CA PHE A 404 23.75 -11.58 0.77
C PHE A 404 22.89 -10.35 1.07
N MET A 405 21.69 -10.24 0.47
CA MET A 405 20.72 -9.20 0.80
C MET A 405 20.24 -9.29 2.24
N THR A 406 19.92 -10.50 2.72
CA THR A 406 19.54 -10.75 4.12
C THR A 406 20.65 -10.31 5.08
N ALA A 407 21.91 -10.63 4.76
CA ALA A 407 23.04 -10.21 5.59
C ALA A 407 23.21 -8.68 5.62
N LYS A 408 23.07 -8.01 4.46
CA LYS A 408 23.12 -6.55 4.34
C LYS A 408 21.98 -5.85 5.08
N ALA A 409 20.83 -6.49 5.16
CA ALA A 409 19.68 -6.01 5.90
C ALA A 409 19.82 -6.16 7.43
N GLY A 410 20.89 -6.79 7.91
CA GLY A 410 21.08 -7.09 9.34
C GLY A 410 20.38 -8.37 9.80
N GLY A 411 19.95 -9.22 8.86
CA GLY A 411 19.27 -10.49 9.10
C GLY A 411 17.81 -10.50 8.63
N PRO A 412 17.10 -11.62 8.86
CA PRO A 412 15.73 -11.80 8.40
C PRO A 412 14.76 -10.71 8.90
N GLU A 413 14.85 -10.34 10.18
CA GLU A 413 13.99 -9.30 10.77
C GLU A 413 14.21 -7.93 10.13
N GLY A 414 15.47 -7.61 9.80
CA GLY A 414 15.82 -6.37 9.13
C GLY A 414 15.24 -6.28 7.73
N MET A 415 15.43 -7.32 6.91
CA MET A 415 14.89 -7.37 5.55
C MET A 415 13.35 -7.36 5.56
N ALA A 416 12.73 -8.11 6.47
CA ALA A 416 11.29 -8.07 6.69
C ALA A 416 10.80 -6.66 7.05
N SER A 417 11.48 -5.95 7.95
CA SER A 417 11.11 -4.56 8.28
C SER A 417 11.22 -3.61 7.08
N GLY A 418 12.18 -3.82 6.19
CA GLY A 418 12.30 -3.07 4.94
C GLY A 418 11.11 -3.29 4.02
N PHE A 419 10.75 -4.56 3.77
CA PHE A 419 9.55 -4.87 2.98
C PHE A 419 8.27 -4.30 3.59
N ASN A 420 8.19 -4.28 4.93
CA ASN A 420 7.04 -3.76 5.63
C ASN A 420 6.81 -2.27 5.33
N SER A 421 7.86 -1.45 5.29
CA SER A 421 7.72 -0.02 4.97
C SER A 421 7.17 0.23 3.57
N LEU A 422 7.66 -0.56 2.60
CA LEU A 422 7.25 -0.46 1.19
C LEU A 422 5.80 -0.87 0.99
N THR A 423 5.43 -2.04 1.52
CA THR A 423 4.10 -2.62 1.33
C THR A 423 3.02 -1.75 1.96
N TRP A 424 3.25 -1.19 3.16
CA TRP A 424 2.33 -0.25 3.78
C TRP A 424 2.23 1.09 3.05
N THR A 425 3.34 1.60 2.50
CA THR A 425 3.33 2.83 1.70
C THR A 425 2.61 2.64 0.38
N ALA A 426 2.84 1.51 -0.30
CA ALA A 426 2.13 1.15 -1.52
C ALA A 426 0.62 1.02 -1.28
N LEU A 427 0.21 0.35 -0.20
CA LEU A 427 -1.20 0.24 0.17
C LEU A 427 -1.84 1.60 0.51
N ASP A 428 -1.14 2.46 1.26
CA ASP A 428 -1.64 3.81 1.59
C ASP A 428 -1.87 4.65 0.34
N LEU A 429 -0.89 4.66 -0.58
CA LEU A 429 -1.02 5.35 -1.86
C LEU A 429 -2.10 4.74 -2.74
N PHE A 430 -2.30 3.42 -2.69
CA PHE A 430 -3.33 2.73 -3.47
C PHE A 430 -4.72 3.23 -3.08
N VAL A 431 -5.00 3.24 -1.76
CA VAL A 431 -6.27 3.73 -1.21
C VAL A 431 -6.53 5.18 -1.63
N ARG A 432 -5.50 6.04 -1.60
CA ARG A 432 -5.63 7.45 -2.03
C ARG A 432 -5.95 7.60 -3.50
N VAL A 433 -5.33 6.79 -4.37
CA VAL A 433 -5.58 6.83 -5.81
C VAL A 433 -6.99 6.33 -6.16
N ASP A 434 -7.47 5.31 -5.43
CA ASP A 434 -8.83 4.77 -5.58
C ASP A 434 -9.88 5.81 -5.19
N ASN A 435 -9.68 6.55 -4.10
CA ASN A 435 -10.61 7.59 -3.64
C ASN A 435 -10.46 8.93 -4.41
N ALA A 436 -9.44 9.08 -5.25
CA ALA A 436 -9.15 10.35 -5.89
C ALA A 436 -10.18 10.76 -6.97
N GLU A 437 -10.96 11.80 -6.72
CA GLU A 437 -11.78 12.38 -7.78
C GLU A 437 -10.93 13.10 -8.84
N ASN A 438 -11.36 13.05 -10.11
CA ASN A 438 -10.76 13.76 -11.24
C ASN A 438 -9.25 13.53 -11.46
N PHE A 439 -8.71 12.38 -11.02
CA PHE A 439 -7.31 12.02 -11.21
C PHE A 439 -7.11 11.17 -12.47
N HIS A 440 -6.14 11.54 -13.31
CA HIS A 440 -5.87 10.90 -14.60
C HIS A 440 -4.48 11.31 -15.14
N GLY A 441 -4.03 10.58 -16.15
CA GLY A 441 -2.80 10.87 -16.87
C GLY A 441 -2.93 11.97 -17.93
N ASN A 442 -1.85 12.21 -18.66
CA ASN A 442 -1.76 13.25 -19.70
C ASN A 442 -2.64 12.99 -20.95
N TRP A 443 -3.32 11.85 -21.02
CA TRP A 443 -4.19 11.47 -22.14
C TRP A 443 -5.58 12.13 -22.13
N LYS A 444 -5.97 12.81 -21.04
CA LYS A 444 -7.32 13.38 -20.86
C LYS A 444 -7.35 14.91 -20.77
N GLU A 445 -6.20 15.60 -20.79
CA GLU A 445 -6.11 17.08 -20.71
C GLU A 445 -6.26 17.83 -22.05
#